data_AF-A0AAV0NGQ3-F1
#
_entry.id   AF-A0AAV0NGQ3-F1
#
_cell.length_a   1.000
_cell.length_b   1.000
_cell.length_c   1.000
_cell.angle_alpha   90.00
_cell.angle_beta   90.00
_cell.angle_gamma   90.00
#
_symmetry.space_group_name_H-M   'P 1'
#
loop_
_entity.id
_entity.type
_entity.pdbx_description
1 polymer ?
#
loop_
_entity_poly.entity_id
_entity_poly.type
_entity_poly.pdbx_seq_one_letter_code
_entity_poly.pdbx_strand_id
1 'polypeptide(L)'
;MELAGNEFDRILFFEHARKTAEAAYANNPLDAENLTRWGGSLLELAQFQSVADSKKMIQDGMNKFEEALLINPKKHDTLWCLGNAHTSLAFLTPDEEEADVYFKKAAAYFQQAVDEDPSNELYLKSLEVASKGTKKKNKNTDFTYDAFGWVILAVGIVAWIGFAKSQMPPAPPPAPR
;
A
#
# COMPACT_ATOMS: atom_id res chain seq x y z
N MET A 1 3.33 17.22 19.52
CA MET A 1 2.70 16.03 20.15
C MET A 1 1.25 15.82 19.69
N GLU A 2 0.66 16.68 18.86
CA GLU A 2 -0.73 16.57 18.36
C GLU A 2 -0.94 15.61 17.18
N LEU A 3 0.12 15.29 16.41
CA LEU A 3 0.00 14.40 15.24
C LEU A 3 -0.39 12.96 15.65
N ALA A 4 0.26 12.45 16.70
CA ALA A 4 0.04 11.10 17.21
C ALA A 4 -1.35 10.90 17.84
N GLY A 5 -1.95 11.96 18.41
CA GLY A 5 -3.33 11.91 18.90
C GLY A 5 -4.33 11.73 17.75
N ASN A 6 -4.14 12.51 16.68
CA ASN A 6 -5.02 12.49 15.52
C ASN A 6 -4.91 11.18 14.71
N GLU A 7 -3.71 10.58 14.64
CA GLU A 7 -3.51 9.26 14.01
C GLU A 7 -4.20 8.14 14.81
N PHE A 8 -4.10 8.16 16.14
CA PHE A 8 -4.75 7.16 16.98
C PHE A 8 -6.28 7.25 16.90
N ASP A 9 -6.84 8.45 16.92
CA ASP A 9 -8.28 8.68 16.73
C ASP A 9 -8.75 8.22 15.34
N ARG A 10 -7.94 8.45 14.30
CA ARG A 10 -8.22 7.96 12.93
C ARG A 10 -8.21 6.43 12.87
N ILE A 11 -7.22 5.78 13.47
CA ILE A 11 -7.15 4.30 13.53
C ILE A 11 -8.38 3.76 14.26
N LEU A 12 -8.74 4.33 15.41
CA LEU A 12 -9.93 3.93 16.16
C LEU A 12 -11.21 4.12 15.36
N PHE A 13 -11.34 5.22 14.62
CA PHE A 13 -12.48 5.48 13.75
C PHE A 13 -12.63 4.38 12.69
N PHE A 14 -11.55 4.01 12.00
CA PHE A 14 -11.60 2.98 10.97
C PHE A 14 -11.74 1.57 11.52
N GLU A 15 -11.18 1.25 12.70
CA GLU A 15 -11.44 -0.01 13.40
C GLU A 15 -12.90 -0.14 13.80
N HIS A 16 -13.49 0.94 14.32
CA HIS A 16 -14.91 0.97 14.64
C HIS A 16 -15.77 0.83 13.38
N ALA A 17 -15.40 1.50 12.28
CA ALA A 17 -16.07 1.36 11.00
C ALA A 17 -15.99 -0.09 10.47
N ARG A 18 -14.82 -0.74 10.56
CA ARG A 18 -14.61 -2.15 10.19
C ARG A 18 -15.51 -3.08 11.00
N LYS A 19 -15.53 -2.94 12.33
CA LYS A 19 -16.39 -3.77 13.22
C LYS A 19 -17.87 -3.54 12.99
N THR A 20 -18.28 -2.29 12.77
CA THR A 20 -19.67 -1.96 12.44
C THR A 20 -20.06 -2.60 11.12
N ALA A 21 -19.18 -2.54 10.12
CA ALA A 21 -19.45 -3.13 8.82
C ALA A 21 -19.48 -4.67 8.85
N GLU A 22 -18.60 -5.28 9.65
CA GLU A 22 -18.59 -6.72 9.92
C GLU A 22 -19.90 -7.18 10.58
N ALA A 23 -20.39 -6.44 11.59
CA ALA A 23 -21.67 -6.71 12.23
C ALA A 23 -22.86 -6.51 11.27
N ALA A 24 -22.83 -5.47 10.45
CA ALA A 24 -23.86 -5.22 9.43
C ALA A 24 -23.87 -6.33 8.37
N TYR A 25 -22.70 -6.82 7.96
CA TYR A 25 -22.57 -7.94 7.00
C TYR A 25 -23.18 -9.23 7.54
N ALA A 26 -23.01 -9.53 8.82
CA ALA A 26 -23.65 -10.69 9.45
C ALA A 26 -25.19 -10.65 9.41
N ASN A 27 -25.77 -9.44 9.37
CA ASN A 27 -27.22 -9.24 9.26
C ASN A 27 -27.69 -9.15 7.80
N ASN A 28 -26.91 -8.51 6.93
CA ASN A 28 -27.21 -8.34 5.51
C ASN A 28 -25.94 -8.44 4.65
N PRO A 29 -25.59 -9.63 4.14
CA PRO A 29 -24.40 -9.80 3.31
C PRO A 29 -24.56 -9.25 1.89
N LEU A 30 -25.78 -8.85 1.50
CA LEU A 30 -26.08 -8.30 0.17
C LEU A 30 -26.06 -6.76 0.16
N ASP A 31 -25.49 -6.13 1.18
CA ASP A 31 -25.32 -4.68 1.23
C ASP A 31 -23.99 -4.24 0.61
N ALA A 32 -24.06 -3.84 -0.67
CA ALA A 32 -22.90 -3.35 -1.41
C ALA A 32 -22.32 -2.03 -0.85
N GLU A 33 -23.12 -1.19 -0.18
CA GLU A 33 -22.62 0.02 0.52
C GLU A 33 -21.77 -0.38 1.71
N ASN A 34 -22.29 -1.29 2.53
CA ASN A 34 -21.59 -1.77 3.70
C ASN A 34 -20.29 -2.48 3.35
N LEU A 35 -20.30 -3.36 2.33
CA LEU A 35 -19.11 -4.04 1.83
C LEU A 35 -18.05 -3.06 1.32
N THR A 36 -18.47 -2.01 0.61
CA THR A 36 -17.56 -0.95 0.15
C THR A 36 -16.96 -0.17 1.31
N ARG A 37 -17.77 0.18 2.32
CA ARG A 37 -17.27 0.84 3.52
C ARG A 37 -16.32 -0.06 4.32
N TRP A 38 -16.59 -1.36 4.37
CA TRP A 38 -15.72 -2.34 5.02
C TRP A 38 -14.36 -2.40 4.34
N GLY A 39 -14.34 -2.60 3.01
CA GLY A 39 -13.11 -2.61 2.23
C GLY A 39 -12.32 -1.31 2.36
N GLY A 40 -12.99 -0.16 2.28
CA GLY A 40 -12.35 1.15 2.45
C GLY A 40 -11.69 1.31 3.83
N SER A 41 -12.37 0.86 4.89
CA SER A 41 -11.81 0.90 6.25
C SER A 41 -10.57 0.01 6.39
N LEU A 42 -10.55 -1.16 5.72
CA LEU A 42 -9.38 -2.03 5.70
C LEU A 42 -8.18 -1.40 4.97
N LEU A 43 -8.41 -0.73 3.84
CA LEU A 43 -7.36 0.02 3.12
C LEU A 43 -6.76 1.13 3.98
N GLU A 44 -7.61 1.86 4.71
CA GLU A 44 -7.16 2.93 5.60
C GLU A 44 -6.35 2.40 6.78
N LEU A 45 -6.81 1.31 7.40
CA LEU A 45 -6.07 0.64 8.48
C LEU A 45 -4.75 0.02 8.00
N ALA A 46 -4.71 -0.50 6.78
CA ALA A 46 -3.51 -1.11 6.21
C ALA A 46 -2.31 -0.14 6.18
N GLN A 47 -2.53 1.17 6.08
CA GLN A 47 -1.45 2.16 6.07
C GLN A 47 -0.66 2.23 7.39
N PHE A 48 -1.25 1.77 8.49
CA PHE A 48 -0.64 1.84 9.83
C PHE A 48 -0.01 0.50 10.26
N GLN A 49 -0.11 -0.53 9.44
CA GLN A 49 0.33 -1.89 9.75
C GLN A 49 1.69 -2.23 9.14
N SER A 50 2.24 -3.39 9.48
CA SER A 50 3.46 -3.90 8.85
C SER A 50 3.19 -4.24 7.38
N VAL A 51 4.20 -4.17 6.50
CA VAL A 51 4.02 -4.44 5.06
C VAL A 51 3.28 -5.77 4.78
N ALA A 52 3.58 -6.83 5.54
CA ALA A 52 2.93 -8.13 5.39
C ALA A 52 1.43 -8.07 5.77
N ASP A 53 1.12 -7.43 6.90
CA ASP A 53 -0.26 -7.25 7.36
C ASP A 53 -1.04 -6.28 6.48
N SER A 54 -0.41 -5.19 6.02
CA SER A 54 -0.99 -4.23 5.08
C SER A 54 -1.41 -4.93 3.80
N LYS A 55 -0.54 -5.76 3.20
CA LYS A 55 -0.89 -6.53 1.99
C LYS A 55 -2.09 -7.43 2.23
N LYS A 56 -2.12 -8.14 3.36
CA LYS A 56 -3.24 -9.01 3.72
C LYS A 56 -4.54 -8.23 3.90
N MET A 57 -4.50 -7.11 4.63
CA MET A 57 -5.69 -6.26 4.84
C MET A 57 -6.19 -5.64 3.53
N ILE A 58 -5.30 -5.24 2.64
CA ILE A 58 -5.69 -4.73 1.31
C ILE A 58 -6.34 -5.85 0.49
N GLN A 59 -5.79 -7.06 0.49
CA GLN A 59 -6.39 -8.22 -0.18
C GLN A 59 -7.77 -8.58 0.40
N ASP A 60 -7.90 -8.58 1.73
CA ASP A 60 -9.18 -8.79 2.40
C ASP A 60 -10.20 -7.71 2.00
N GLY A 61 -9.77 -6.45 1.94
CA GLY A 61 -10.60 -5.33 1.47
C GLY A 61 -11.00 -5.45 0.00
N MET A 62 -10.10 -5.92 -0.86
CA MET A 62 -10.39 -6.20 -2.27
C MET A 62 -11.46 -7.29 -2.42
N ASN A 63 -11.36 -8.37 -1.66
CA ASN A 63 -12.39 -9.42 -1.68
C ASN A 63 -13.77 -8.84 -1.33
N LYS A 64 -13.85 -7.92 -0.35
CA LYS A 64 -15.11 -7.24 0.01
C LYS A 64 -15.62 -6.32 -1.09
N PHE A 65 -14.74 -5.62 -1.80
CA PHE A 65 -15.12 -4.83 -2.97
C PHE A 65 -15.61 -5.71 -4.12
N GLU A 66 -14.97 -6.84 -4.39
CA GLU A 66 -15.41 -7.79 -5.40
C GLU A 66 -16.80 -8.37 -5.05
N GLU A 67 -17.03 -8.73 -3.79
CA GLU A 67 -18.35 -9.12 -3.29
C GLU A 67 -19.40 -8.01 -3.51
N ALA A 68 -19.05 -6.74 -3.26
CA ALA A 68 -19.93 -5.61 -3.53
C ALA A 68 -20.25 -5.45 -5.03
N LEU A 69 -19.27 -5.69 -5.90
CA LEU A 69 -19.45 -5.64 -7.36
C LEU A 69 -20.28 -6.81 -7.89
N LEU A 70 -20.28 -7.98 -7.23
CA LEU A 70 -21.19 -9.07 -7.57
C LEU A 70 -22.65 -8.70 -7.30
N ILE A 71 -22.91 -7.86 -6.29
CA ILE A 71 -24.25 -7.38 -5.95
C ILE A 71 -24.63 -6.20 -6.85
N ASN A 72 -23.74 -5.23 -7.00
CA ASN A 72 -23.95 -4.07 -7.85
C ASN A 72 -22.72 -3.83 -8.76
N PRO A 73 -22.72 -4.38 -9.98
CA PRO A 73 -21.56 -4.29 -10.88
C PRO A 73 -21.32 -2.89 -11.44
N LYS A 74 -22.33 -2.00 -11.37
CA LYS A 74 -22.24 -0.61 -11.86
C LYS A 74 -21.85 0.37 -10.77
N LYS A 75 -21.35 -0.14 -9.65
CA LYS A 75 -21.02 0.67 -8.49
C LYS A 75 -19.65 1.34 -8.66
N HIS A 76 -19.68 2.56 -9.18
CA HIS A 76 -18.49 3.33 -9.57
C HIS A 76 -17.54 3.65 -8.40
N ASP A 77 -18.06 3.89 -7.19
CA ASP A 77 -17.27 4.14 -5.99
C ASP A 77 -16.50 2.89 -5.54
N THR A 78 -17.12 1.71 -5.63
CA THR A 78 -16.44 0.44 -5.36
C THR A 78 -15.33 0.17 -6.37
N LEU A 79 -15.59 0.40 -7.67
CA LEU A 79 -14.58 0.29 -8.74
C LEU A 79 -13.38 1.21 -8.47
N TRP A 80 -13.65 2.45 -8.10
CA TRP A 80 -12.59 3.40 -7.74
C TRP A 80 -11.79 2.95 -6.51
N CYS A 81 -12.46 2.44 -5.46
CA CYS A 81 -11.78 1.91 -4.27
C CYS A 81 -10.92 0.68 -4.59
N LEU A 82 -11.38 -0.19 -5.48
CA LEU A 82 -10.63 -1.36 -5.94
C LEU A 82 -9.37 -0.94 -6.73
N GLY A 83 -9.45 0.12 -7.53
CA GLY A 83 -8.30 0.72 -8.19
C GLY A 83 -7.26 1.28 -7.19
N ASN A 84 -7.73 1.94 -6.13
CA ASN A 84 -6.85 2.39 -5.03
C ASN A 84 -6.21 1.21 -4.29
N ALA A 85 -6.95 0.13 -4.04
CA ALA A 85 -6.41 -1.07 -3.40
C ALA A 85 -5.26 -1.67 -4.21
N HIS A 86 -5.44 -1.81 -5.53
CA HIS A 86 -4.39 -2.27 -6.43
C HIS A 86 -3.18 -1.34 -6.47
N THR A 87 -3.41 -0.02 -6.45
CA THR A 87 -2.34 0.98 -6.38
C THR A 87 -1.52 0.79 -5.10
N SER A 88 -2.18 0.62 -3.95
CA SER A 88 -1.52 0.34 -2.68
C SER A 88 -0.73 -0.97 -2.71
N LEU A 89 -1.26 -2.04 -3.32
CA LEU A 89 -0.51 -3.30 -3.51
C LEU A 89 0.70 -3.13 -4.41
N ALA A 90 0.60 -2.32 -5.47
CA ALA A 90 1.72 -2.02 -6.35
C ALA A 90 2.85 -1.34 -5.58
N PHE A 91 2.52 -0.36 -4.73
CA PHE A 91 3.52 0.33 -3.89
C PHE A 91 4.17 -0.58 -2.83
N LEU A 92 3.44 -1.58 -2.33
CA LEU A 92 3.96 -2.54 -1.37
C LEU A 92 4.72 -3.70 -2.02
N THR A 93 4.67 -3.83 -3.35
CA THR A 93 5.32 -4.91 -4.09
C THR A 93 6.71 -4.46 -4.56
N PRO A 94 7.79 -5.09 -4.09
CA PRO A 94 9.16 -4.69 -4.46
C PRO A 94 9.54 -5.10 -5.88
N ASP A 95 8.84 -6.08 -6.45
CA ASP A 95 9.02 -6.53 -7.83
C ASP A 95 8.30 -5.56 -8.80
N GLU A 96 9.06 -4.93 -9.69
CA GLU A 96 8.53 -3.91 -10.60
C GLU A 96 7.58 -4.50 -11.66
N GLU A 97 7.84 -5.72 -12.13
CA GLU A 97 7.00 -6.37 -13.12
C GLU A 97 5.63 -6.70 -12.52
N GLU A 98 5.61 -7.24 -11.31
CA GLU A 98 4.39 -7.53 -10.57
C GLU A 98 3.67 -6.23 -10.16
N ALA A 99 4.40 -5.19 -9.75
CA ALA A 99 3.83 -3.87 -9.44
C ALA A 99 3.20 -3.21 -10.68
N ASP A 100 3.82 -3.31 -11.86
CA ASP A 100 3.27 -2.79 -13.12
C ASP A 100 1.97 -3.50 -13.50
N VAL A 101 1.84 -4.80 -13.22
CA VAL A 101 0.58 -5.54 -13.38
C VAL A 101 -0.51 -4.95 -12.48
N TYR A 102 -0.19 -4.65 -11.21
CA TYR A 102 -1.15 -4.02 -10.31
C TYR A 102 -1.51 -2.59 -10.72
N PHE A 103 -0.55 -1.77 -11.17
CA PHE A 103 -0.84 -0.41 -11.68
C PHE A 103 -1.73 -0.44 -12.94
N LYS A 104 -1.50 -1.39 -13.85
CA LYS A 104 -2.37 -1.58 -15.03
C LYS A 104 -3.78 -1.98 -14.63
N LYS A 105 -3.92 -2.90 -13.67
CA LYS A 105 -5.23 -3.27 -13.10
C LYS A 105 -5.92 -2.07 -12.45
N ALA A 106 -5.19 -1.29 -11.65
CA ALA A 106 -5.72 -0.07 -11.04
C ALA A 106 -6.24 0.92 -12.10
N ALA A 107 -5.46 1.18 -13.15
CA ALA A 107 -5.87 2.05 -14.25
C ALA A 107 -7.15 1.54 -14.95
N ALA A 108 -7.27 0.22 -15.16
CA ALA A 108 -8.46 -0.37 -15.76
C ALA A 108 -9.72 -0.19 -14.88
N TYR A 109 -9.58 -0.29 -13.56
CA TYR A 109 -10.71 -0.04 -12.64
C TYR A 109 -11.06 1.44 -12.52
N PHE A 110 -10.06 2.34 -12.51
CA PHE A 110 -10.33 3.78 -12.58
C PHE A 110 -11.03 4.17 -13.88
N GLN A 111 -10.65 3.56 -15.01
CA GLN A 111 -11.33 3.78 -16.27
C GLN A 111 -12.80 3.33 -16.18
N GLN A 112 -13.07 2.12 -15.65
CA GLN A 112 -14.43 1.66 -15.45
C GLN A 112 -15.25 2.59 -14.53
N ALA A 113 -14.65 3.12 -13.46
CA ALA A 113 -15.31 4.08 -12.59
C ALA A 113 -15.66 5.40 -13.32
N VAL A 114 -14.76 5.88 -14.19
CA VAL A 114 -15.01 7.06 -15.06
C VAL A 114 -16.06 6.77 -16.12
N ASP A 115 -16.08 5.56 -16.67
CA ASP A 115 -17.06 5.18 -17.70
C ASP A 115 -18.49 5.13 -17.12
N GLU A 116 -18.63 4.73 -15.85
CA GLU A 116 -19.92 4.73 -15.13
C GLU A 116 -20.31 6.15 -14.61
N ASP A 117 -19.36 6.94 -14.09
CA ASP A 117 -19.58 8.33 -13.68
C ASP A 117 -18.47 9.28 -14.17
N PRO A 118 -18.60 9.80 -15.41
CA PRO A 118 -17.59 10.66 -16.02
C PRO A 118 -17.60 12.09 -15.45
N SER A 119 -18.62 12.45 -14.68
CA SER A 119 -18.71 13.79 -14.06
C SER A 119 -17.88 13.88 -12.78
N ASN A 120 -17.41 12.74 -12.26
CA ASN A 120 -16.66 12.69 -11.01
C ASN A 120 -15.19 13.06 -11.21
N GLU A 121 -14.82 14.26 -10.77
CA GLU A 121 -13.45 14.77 -10.85
C GLU A 121 -12.42 13.87 -10.13
N LEU A 122 -12.83 13.19 -9.06
CA LEU A 122 -11.93 12.28 -8.31
C LEU A 122 -11.50 11.09 -9.17
N TYR A 123 -12.43 10.55 -9.97
CA TYR A 123 -12.15 9.39 -10.82
C TYR A 123 -11.27 9.79 -11.99
N LEU A 124 -11.58 10.93 -12.62
CA LEU A 124 -10.74 11.51 -13.67
C LEU A 124 -9.32 11.77 -13.19
N LYS A 125 -9.16 12.35 -11.99
CA LYS A 125 -7.85 12.60 -11.40
C LYS A 125 -7.08 11.30 -11.11
N SER A 126 -7.76 10.28 -10.60
CA SER A 126 -7.14 8.98 -10.28
C SER A 126 -6.70 8.25 -11.53
N LEU A 127 -7.54 8.25 -12.57
CA LEU A 127 -7.19 7.75 -13.90
C LEU A 127 -6.03 8.52 -14.52
N GLU A 128 -6.04 9.86 -14.41
CA GLU A 128 -4.96 10.70 -14.92
C GLU A 128 -3.63 10.34 -14.26
N VAL A 129 -3.59 10.23 -12.93
CA VAL A 129 -2.39 9.86 -12.16
C VAL A 129 -1.90 8.47 -12.59
N ALA A 130 -2.80 7.49 -12.70
CA ALA A 130 -2.44 6.15 -13.16
C ALA A 130 -1.89 6.14 -14.60
N SER A 131 -2.47 6.94 -15.49
CA SER A 131 -2.02 7.08 -16.89
C SER A 131 -0.68 7.82 -17.02
N LYS A 132 -0.40 8.78 -16.13
CA LYS A 132 0.87 9.51 -16.09
C LYS A 132 2.01 8.66 -15.54
N GLY A 133 1.71 7.75 -14.59
CA GLY A 133 2.65 6.76 -14.08
C GLY A 133 3.18 5.82 -15.17
N THR A 134 2.32 5.40 -16.11
CA THR A 134 2.70 4.52 -17.22
C THR A 134 3.41 5.26 -18.38
N LYS A 135 3.10 6.53 -18.62
CA LYS A 135 3.73 7.35 -19.68
C LYS A 135 5.14 7.86 -19.35
N LYS A 136 5.58 7.78 -18.09
CA LYS A 136 6.94 8.19 -17.66
C LYS A 136 7.94 7.03 -17.57
N LYS A 137 7.71 5.95 -18.33
CA LYS A 137 8.62 4.81 -18.51
C LYS A 137 9.87 5.12 -19.36
N ASN A 138 10.61 6.19 -19.03
CA ASN A 138 11.98 6.32 -19.55
C ASN A 138 12.99 7.11 -18.70
N LYS A 139 12.67 7.62 -17.50
CA LYS A 139 13.67 8.43 -16.73
C LYS A 139 13.63 8.36 -15.20
N ASN A 140 12.62 7.75 -14.56
CA ASN A 140 12.41 7.90 -13.11
C ASN A 140 12.63 6.62 -12.28
N THR A 141 12.81 5.46 -12.88
CA THR A 141 13.07 4.19 -12.18
C THR A 141 14.53 4.08 -11.71
N ASP A 142 15.47 4.66 -12.47
CA ASP A 142 16.89 4.72 -12.11
C ASP A 142 17.13 5.47 -10.78
N PHE A 143 16.37 6.55 -10.53
CA PHE A 143 16.55 7.41 -9.35
C PHE A 143 16.10 6.76 -8.03
N THR A 144 15.04 5.95 -8.07
CA THR A 144 14.56 5.27 -6.86
C THR A 144 15.52 4.15 -6.45
N TYR A 145 16.07 3.39 -7.40
CA TYR A 145 17.04 2.34 -7.09
C TYR A 145 18.43 2.87 -6.75
N ASP A 146 18.84 4.04 -7.25
CA ASP A 146 20.07 4.70 -6.78
C ASP A 146 19.91 5.16 -5.31
N ALA A 147 18.75 5.73 -4.95
CA ALA A 147 18.48 6.10 -3.55
C ALA A 147 18.43 4.87 -2.60
N PHE A 148 17.74 3.79 -2.98
CA PHE A 148 17.69 2.57 -2.15
C PHE A 148 18.99 1.77 -2.16
N GLY A 149 19.69 1.73 -3.30
CA GLY A 149 20.96 1.02 -3.47
C GLY A 149 22.09 1.64 -2.64
N TRP A 150 22.16 2.97 -2.57
CA TRP A 150 23.16 3.67 -1.74
C TRP A 150 22.91 3.51 -0.24
N VAL A 151 21.66 3.41 0.21
CA VAL A 151 21.33 3.15 1.62
C VAL A 151 21.79 1.75 2.03
N ILE A 152 21.56 0.73 1.18
CA ILE A 152 22.01 -0.64 1.45
C ILE A 152 23.54 -0.73 1.44
N LEU A 153 24.22 -0.03 0.51
CA LEU A 153 25.68 0.01 0.43
C LEU A 153 26.31 0.70 1.66
N ALA A 154 25.70 1.79 2.12
CA ALA A 154 26.14 2.49 3.34
C ALA A 154 26.03 1.63 4.59
N VAL A 155 24.92 0.87 4.76
CA VAL A 155 24.74 -0.05 5.89
C VAL A 155 25.74 -1.21 5.85
N GLY A 156 26.04 -1.74 4.66
CA GLY A 156 27.05 -2.79 4.48
C GLY A 156 28.47 -2.35 4.87
N ILE A 157 28.87 -1.12 4.51
CA ILE A 157 30.19 -0.57 4.85
C ILE A 157 30.33 -0.35 6.37
N VAL A 158 29.28 0.14 7.03
CA VAL A 158 29.30 0.35 8.49
C VAL A 158 29.42 -0.97 9.26
N ALA A 159 28.76 -2.03 8.80
CA ALA A 159 28.88 -3.36 9.39
C ALA A 159 30.28 -3.98 9.21
N TRP A 160 30.93 -3.77 8.05
CA TRP A 160 32.26 -4.31 7.76
C TRP A 160 33.37 -3.65 8.60
N ILE A 161 33.29 -2.33 8.81
CA ILE A 161 34.28 -1.60 9.63
C ILE A 161 34.16 -1.97 11.11
N GLY A 162 32.95 -2.29 11.59
CA GLY A 162 32.73 -2.78 12.96
C GLY A 162 33.36 -4.15 13.22
N PHE A 163 33.31 -5.06 12.23
CA PHE A 163 33.86 -6.41 12.33
C PHE A 163 35.39 -6.45 12.21
N ALA A 164 36.00 -5.53 11.44
CA ALA A 164 37.46 -5.47 11.30
C ALA A 164 38.19 -5.02 12.58
N LYS A 165 37.52 -4.26 13.47
CA LYS A 165 38.12 -3.81 14.73
C LYS A 165 38.17 -4.88 15.83
N SER A 166 37.34 -5.92 15.75
CA SER A 166 37.26 -6.96 16.79
C SER A 166 38.20 -8.15 16.58
N GLN A 167 38.87 -8.26 15.41
CA GLN A 167 39.77 -9.38 15.08
C GLN A 167 41.27 -9.08 15.18
N MET A 168 41.68 -7.93 15.73
CA MET A 168 43.11 -7.70 15.97
C MET A 168 43.60 -8.55 17.16
N PRO A 169 44.60 -9.44 16.99
CA PRO A 169 45.17 -10.18 18.11
C PRO A 169 45.82 -9.21 19.11
N PRO A 170 45.72 -9.46 20.43
CA PRO A 170 46.32 -8.59 21.43
C PRO A 170 47.84 -8.52 21.23
N ALA A 171 48.38 -7.30 21.33
CA ALA A 171 49.80 -7.03 21.13
C ALA A 171 50.67 -7.89 22.06
N PRO A 172 51.81 -8.44 21.58
CA PRO A 172 52.68 -9.28 22.40
C PRO A 172 53.24 -8.50 23.59
N PRO A 173 53.36 -9.15 24.78
CA PRO A 173 53.87 -8.47 25.97
C PRO A 173 55.33 -8.05 25.77
N PRO A 174 55.74 -6.89 26.34
CA PRO A 174 57.11 -6.40 26.24
C PRO A 174 58.09 -7.33 26.96
N ALA A 175 59.27 -7.53 26.34
CA ALA A 175 60.30 -8.43 26.85
C ALA A 175 60.82 -7.99 28.24
N PRO A 176 61.10 -8.95 29.15
CA PRO A 176 61.66 -8.63 30.45
C PRO A 176 63.09 -8.09 30.28
N ARG A 177 63.40 -7.01 31.01
CA ARG A 177 64.76 -6.45 31.11
C ARG A 177 65.62 -7.25 32.06
#